data_AF-A0A5P8MY00-F1
#
_entry.id   AF-A0A5P8MY00-F1
#
_cell.length_a   1.000
_cell.length_b   1.000
_cell.length_c   1.000
_cell.angle_alpha   90.00
_cell.angle_beta   90.00
_cell.angle_gamma   90.00
#
_symmetry.space_group_name_H-M   'P 1'
#
loop_
_entity.id
_entity.type
_entity.pdbx_description
1 polymer ?
#
loop_
_entity_poly.entity_id
_entity_poly.type
_entity_poly.pdbx_seq_one_letter_code
_entity_poly.pdbx_strand_id
1 'polypeptide(L)' 'MTTPHSRDAAASHDSLHTSLASRAVQITFAALLGVFVLGGVGFSHISAVHNATHDVRHANAFPCH' A
#
# COMPACT_ATOMS: atom_id res chain seq x y z
N MET A 1 -22.45 43.62 13.87
CA MET A 1 -22.46 42.73 12.69
C MET A 1 -21.01 42.56 12.23
N THR A 2 -20.25 41.64 12.84
CA THR A 2 -18.84 41.37 12.51
C THR A 2 -18.76 40.03 11.78
N THR A 3 -18.15 40.04 10.60
CA THR A 3 -17.99 38.91 9.68
C THR A 3 -16.91 37.93 10.16
N PRO A 4 -17.16 36.60 10.16
CA PRO A 4 -16.13 35.57 10.20
C PRO A 4 -16.13 34.83 8.85
N HIS A 5 -15.17 35.10 7.96
CA HIS A 5 -15.07 34.33 6.70
C HIS A 5 -13.64 34.00 6.25
N SER A 6 -12.61 34.40 7.01
CA SER A 6 -11.21 34.23 6.62
C SER A 6 -10.46 33.11 7.36
N ARG A 7 -11.06 32.47 8.38
CA ARG A 7 -10.41 31.40 9.16
C ARG A 7 -10.58 30.00 8.55
N ASP A 8 -11.63 29.77 7.78
CA ASP A 8 -11.99 28.43 7.30
C ASP A 8 -11.15 27.97 6.08
N ALA A 9 -10.67 28.91 5.25
CA ALA A 9 -9.85 28.61 4.08
C ALA A 9 -8.44 28.11 4.45
N ALA A 10 -7.83 28.66 5.50
CA ALA A 10 -6.49 28.26 5.96
C ALA A 10 -6.49 26.86 6.60
N ALA A 11 -7.53 26.52 7.38
CA ALA A 11 -7.67 25.21 8.00
C ALA A 11 -7.86 24.07 6.99
N SER A 12 -8.48 24.36 5.84
CA SER A 12 -8.76 23.38 4.78
C SER A 12 -7.49 22.89 4.08
N HIS A 13 -6.52 23.77 3.88
CA HIS A 13 -5.28 23.46 3.15
C HIS A 13 -4.32 22.60 3.98
N ASP A 14 -4.19 22.90 5.27
CA ASP A 14 -3.39 22.13 6.22
C ASP A 14 -3.97 20.73 6.48
N SER A 15 -5.29 20.63 6.52
CA SER A 15 -6.02 19.35 6.64
C SER A 15 -5.80 18.45 5.43
N LEU A 16 -5.84 19.02 4.21
CA LEU A 16 -5.55 18.28 2.98
C LEU A 16 -4.10 17.79 2.97
N HIS A 17 -3.15 18.64 3.32
CA HIS A 17 -1.73 18.29 3.35
C HIS A 17 -1.44 17.16 4.36
N THR A 18 -2.01 17.24 5.56
CA THR A 18 -1.95 16.18 6.57
C THR A 18 -2.60 14.88 6.09
N SER A 19 -3.72 14.97 5.36
CA SER A 19 -4.41 13.78 4.82
C SER A 19 -3.59 13.07 3.74
N LEU A 20 -2.92 13.84 2.87
CA LEU A 20 -2.07 13.31 1.80
C LEU A 20 -0.79 12.70 2.37
N ALA A 21 -0.14 13.37 3.33
CA ALA A 21 1.03 12.84 4.02
C ALA A 21 0.71 11.52 4.73
N SER A 22 -0.43 11.46 5.43
CA SER A 22 -0.87 10.25 6.14
C SER A 22 -1.13 9.09 5.16
N ARG A 23 -1.80 9.35 4.04
CA ARG A 23 -2.03 8.35 2.98
C ARG A 23 -0.73 7.92 2.30
N ALA A 24 0.18 8.86 2.06
CA ALA A 24 1.48 8.56 1.46
C ALA A 24 2.27 7.59 2.35
N VAL A 25 2.32 7.82 3.66
CA VAL A 25 2.97 6.90 4.60
C VAL A 25 2.34 5.50 4.54
N GLN A 26 1.01 5.42 4.57
CA GLN A 26 0.30 4.13 4.48
C GLN A 26 0.61 3.39 3.18
N ILE A 27 0.57 4.09 2.04
CA ILE A 27 0.86 3.53 0.72
C ILE A 27 2.32 3.08 0.64
N THR A 28 3.27 3.88 1.15
CA THR A 28 4.69 3.53 1.16
C THR A 28 4.94 2.27 1.99
N PHE A 29 4.38 2.16 3.19
CA PHE A 29 4.52 0.95 4.00
C PHE A 29 3.89 -0.28 3.34
N ALA A 30 2.71 -0.13 2.73
CA ALA A 30 2.08 -1.22 1.99
C ALA A 30 2.93 -1.66 0.78
N ALA A 31 3.51 -0.71 0.05
CA ALA A 31 4.40 -1.00 -1.07
C ALA A 31 5.69 -1.69 -0.62
N LEU A 32 6.33 -1.21 0.46
CA LEU A 32 7.52 -1.83 1.04
C LEU A 32 7.24 -3.26 1.50
N LEU A 33 6.10 -3.49 2.14
CA LEU A 33 5.67 -4.84 2.53
C LEU A 33 5.49 -5.73 1.29
N GLY A 34 4.83 -5.23 0.24
CA GLY A 34 4.66 -5.96 -1.01
C GLY A 34 5.99 -6.33 -1.66
N VAL A 35 6.93 -5.38 -1.76
CA VAL A 35 8.28 -5.62 -2.28
C VAL A 35 9.04 -6.63 -1.42
N PHE A 36 8.93 -6.54 -0.09
CA PHE A 36 9.56 -7.48 0.84
C PHE A 36 9.03 -8.91 0.64
N VAL A 37 7.72 -9.07 0.51
CA VAL A 37 7.11 -10.39 0.28
C VAL A 37 7.54 -10.95 -1.09
N LEU A 38 7.44 -10.16 -2.15
CA LEU A 38 7.84 -10.58 -3.50
C LEU A 38 9.33 -10.96 -3.56
N GLY A 39 10.20 -10.15 -2.97
CA GLY A 39 11.63 -10.40 -2.91
C GLY A 39 11.98 -11.59 -2.01
N GLY A 40 11.42 -11.64 -0.80
CA GLY A 40 11.71 -12.65 0.19
C GLY A 40 11.25 -14.05 -0.23
N VAL A 41 10.06 -14.16 -0.83
CA VAL A 41 9.55 -15.44 -1.31
C VAL A 41 10.20 -15.82 -2.64
N GLY A 42 10.32 -14.88 -3.58
CA GLY A 42 10.84 -15.13 -4.92
C GLY A 42 12.34 -15.46 -4.99
N PHE A 43 13.16 -14.93 -4.08
CA PHE A 43 14.60 -15.21 -4.02
C PHE A 43 15.00 -16.07 -2.81
N SER A 44 14.03 -16.71 -2.14
CA SER A 44 14.32 -17.57 -1.00
C SER A 44 15.19 -18.76 -1.40
N HIS A 45 16.21 -19.04 -0.59
CA HIS A 45 17.03 -20.25 -0.73
C HIS A 45 16.31 -21.51 -0.19
N ILE A 46 15.15 -21.33 0.46
CA ILE A 46 14.31 -22.42 0.96
C ILE A 46 13.39 -22.83 -0.18
N SER A 47 13.62 -24.02 -0.75
CA SER A 47 12.88 -24.52 -1.91
C SER A 47 11.36 -24.52 -1.71
N ALA A 48 10.87 -24.80 -0.50
CA ALA A 48 9.44 -24.75 -0.19
C ALA A 48 8.83 -23.34 -0.36
N VAL A 49 9.55 -22.30 0.05
CA VAL A 49 9.09 -20.91 -0.04
C VAL A 49 9.18 -20.41 -1.49
N HIS A 50 10.27 -20.73 -2.19
CA HIS A 50 10.42 -20.39 -3.60
C HIS A 50 9.34 -21.09 -4.46
N ASN A 51 9.10 -22.37 -4.21
CA ASN A 51 8.08 -23.16 -4.93
C ASN A 51 6.66 -22.64 -4.70
N ALA A 52 6.35 -22.10 -3.52
CA ALA A 52 5.05 -21.47 -3.26
C ALA A 52 4.73 -20.33 -4.25
N THR A 53 5.73 -19.59 -4.73
CA THR A 53 5.51 -18.56 -5.78
C THR A 53 5.11 -19.18 -7.11
N HIS A 54 5.73 -20.30 -7.48
CA HIS A 54 5.40 -21.02 -8.71
C HIS A 54 4.03 -21.71 -8.59
N ASP A 55 3.73 -22.30 -7.44
CA ASP A 55 2.45 -22.96 -7.16
C ASP A 55 1.27 -21.98 -7.20
N VAL A 56 1.43 -20.76 -6.68
CA VAL A 56 0.41 -19.71 -6.77
C VAL A 56 0.17 -19.28 -8.22
N ARG A 57 1.22 -19.20 -9.05
CA ARG A 57 1.05 -18.91 -10.48
C ARG A 57 0.27 -20.01 -11.20
N HIS A 58 0.50 -21.27 -10.83
CA HIS A 58 -0.24 -22.42 -11.36
C HIS A 58 -1.67 -22.51 -10.81
N ALA A 59 -1.89 -22.17 -9.54
CA ALA A 59 -3.21 -22.16 -8.90
C ALA A 59 -4.09 -20.97 -9.37
N ASN A 60 -3.51 -19.80 -9.63
CA ASN A 60 -4.24 -18.63 -10.10
C ASN A 60 -4.65 -18.71 -11.59
N ALA A 61 -4.22 -19.73 -12.32
CA ALA A 61 -4.64 -20.03 -13.70
C ALA A 61 -5.94 -20.88 -13.75
N PHE A 62 -6.86 -20.68 -12.81
CA PHE A 62 -8.10 -21.47 -12.67
C PHE A 62 -8.83 -21.68 -14.01
N PRO A 63 -9.18 -22.93 -14.33
CA PRO A 63 -10.44 -23.47 -13.82
C PRO A 63 -10.30 -24.71 -12.94
N CYS A 64 -11.11 -24.74 -11.88
CA CYS A 64 -11.57 -25.96 -11.21
C CYS A 64 -13.00 -26.25 -11.70
N HIS A 65 -13.09 -26.85 -12.89
CA HIS A 65 -14.17 -27.76 -13.24
C HIS A 65 -13.66 -29.18 -12.99
#